data_AF-A0A7J3W9S0-F1
#
_entry.id   AF-A0A7J3W9S0-F1
#
_cell.length_a   1.000
_cell.length_b   1.000
_cell.length_c   1.000
_cell.angle_alpha   90.00
_cell.angle_beta   90.00
_cell.angle_gamma   90.00
#
_symmetry.space_group_name_H-M   'P 1'
#
loop_
_entity.id
_entity.type
_entity.pdbx_description
1 polymer ?
#
loop_
_entity_poly.entity_id
_entity_poly.type
_entity_poly.pdbx_seq_one_letter_code
_entity_poly.pdbx_strand_id
1 'polypeptide(L)'
;MGNIWKILRITVLASTLLAFAILVLFPTIFLASFPLIYMDDIRYEVFENPLVGDENLRLIAEVLAFSLKLSALTVLADILLGIPLAFMLARGNFPGKLILETFVTLPLVIPTSGFGFASLLTWTTVAGVGKWLNLNKGVLSITSSLPFIDVPVVLFMV
;
A
#
# COMPACT_ATOMS: atom_id res chain seq x y z
N MET A 1 -33.13 37.43 -4.82
CA MET A 1 -31.80 36.76 -4.71
C MET A 1 -31.85 35.27 -4.36
N GLY A 2 -32.88 34.73 -3.69
CA GLY A 2 -32.90 33.32 -3.24
C GLY A 2 -32.95 32.23 -4.33
N ASN A 3 -33.63 32.46 -5.46
CA ASN A 3 -33.83 31.42 -6.49
C ASN A 3 -32.55 31.06 -7.26
N ILE A 4 -31.70 32.04 -7.57
CA ILE A 4 -30.44 31.81 -8.30
C ILE A 4 -29.48 30.95 -7.47
N TRP A 5 -29.36 31.23 -6.17
CA TRP A 5 -28.55 30.44 -5.26
C TRP A 5 -29.05 29.00 -5.10
N LYS A 6 -30.37 28.81 -5.09
CA LYS A 6 -30.99 27.48 -5.03
C LYS A 6 -30.67 26.68 -6.30
N ILE A 7 -30.79 27.30 -7.47
CA ILE A 7 -30.48 26.66 -8.77
C ILE A 7 -28.99 26.31 -8.84
N LEU A 8 -28.09 27.25 -8.52
CA LEU A 8 -26.65 27.00 -8.51
C LEU A 8 -26.27 25.84 -7.59
N ARG A 9 -26.82 25.78 -6.37
CA ARG A 9 -26.57 24.67 -5.44
C ARG A 9 -27.03 23.32 -6.01
N ILE A 10 -28.21 23.26 -6.60
CA ILE A 10 -28.74 22.02 -7.18
C ILE A 10 -27.86 21.56 -8.34
N THR A 11 -27.45 22.47 -9.23
CA THR A 11 -26.58 22.14 -10.36
C THR A 11 -25.21 21.64 -9.90
N VAL A 12 -24.60 22.28 -8.91
CA VAL A 12 -23.31 21.84 -8.34
C VAL A 12 -23.42 20.49 -7.65
N LEU A 13 -24.49 20.26 -6.90
CA LEU A 13 -24.74 18.95 -6.26
C LEU A 13 -24.96 17.87 -7.32
N ALA A 14 -25.80 18.14 -8.32
CA ALA A 14 -26.07 17.20 -9.40
C ALA A 14 -24.79 16.87 -10.20
N SER A 15 -23.97 17.87 -10.53
CA SER A 15 -22.71 17.64 -11.25
C SER A 15 -21.69 16.87 -10.39
N THR A 16 -21.62 17.16 -9.09
CA THR A 16 -20.75 16.43 -8.14
C THR A 16 -21.19 14.97 -8.01
N LEU A 17 -22.49 14.72 -7.87
CA LEU A 17 -23.04 13.36 -7.80
C LEU A 17 -22.82 12.59 -9.11
N LEU A 18 -22.99 13.25 -10.25
CA LEU A 18 -22.79 12.63 -11.56
C LEU A 18 -21.30 12.33 -11.80
N ALA A 19 -20.40 13.25 -11.43
CA ALA A 19 -18.96 13.01 -11.47
C ALA A 19 -18.55 11.86 -10.54
N PHE A 20 -19.06 11.82 -9.31
CA PHE A 20 -18.81 10.71 -8.38
C PHE A 20 -19.34 9.37 -8.94
N ALA A 21 -20.55 9.36 -9.49
CA ALA A 21 -21.13 8.16 -10.08
C ALA A 21 -20.31 7.63 -11.26
N ILE A 22 -19.85 8.50 -12.16
CA ILE A 22 -19.11 8.10 -13.36
C ILE A 22 -17.64 7.80 -13.06
N LEU A 23 -16.97 8.60 -12.22
CA LEU A 23 -15.53 8.48 -12.00
C LEU A 23 -15.17 7.50 -10.87
N VAL A 24 -16.07 7.30 -9.90
CA VAL A 24 -15.82 6.44 -8.74
C VAL A 24 -16.71 5.21 -8.78
N LEU A 25 -18.04 5.39 -8.76
CA LEU A 25 -18.94 4.24 -8.63
C LEU A 25 -18.89 3.33 -9.85
N PHE A 26 -18.92 3.88 -11.07
CA PHE A 26 -18.99 3.08 -12.28
C PHE A 26 -17.78 2.15 -12.45
N PRO A 27 -16.51 2.60 -12.35
CA PRO A 27 -15.35 1.70 -12.39
C PRO A 27 -15.36 0.66 -11.27
N THR A 28 -15.73 1.04 -10.04
CA THR A 28 -15.79 0.10 -8.92
C THR A 28 -16.87 -0.96 -9.12
N ILE A 29 -18.07 -0.57 -9.56
CA ILE A 29 -19.17 -1.51 -9.85
C ILE A 29 -18.80 -2.40 -11.02
N PHE A 30 -18.21 -1.84 -12.08
CA PHE A 30 -17.74 -2.61 -13.24
C PHE A 30 -16.74 -3.69 -12.82
N LEU A 31 -15.71 -3.32 -12.04
CA LEU A 31 -14.74 -4.29 -11.51
C LEU A 31 -15.39 -5.33 -10.60
N ALA A 32 -16.31 -4.93 -9.73
CA ALA A 32 -17.03 -5.87 -8.86
C ALA A 32 -17.97 -6.81 -9.64
N SER A 33 -18.53 -6.36 -10.77
CA SER A 33 -19.34 -7.19 -11.66
C SER A 33 -18.52 -8.13 -12.54
N PHE A 34 -17.23 -7.87 -12.71
CA PHE A 34 -16.37 -8.61 -13.63
C PHE A 34 -16.37 -10.12 -13.37
N PRO A 35 -16.22 -10.61 -12.11
CA PRO A 35 -16.28 -12.04 -11.84
C PRO A 35 -17.64 -12.67 -12.14
N LEU A 36 -18.72 -11.89 -12.01
CA LEU A 36 -20.09 -12.37 -12.24
C LEU A 36 -20.41 -12.45 -13.73
N ILE A 37 -19.94 -11.48 -14.52
CA ILE A 37 -20.19 -11.40 -15.97
C ILE A 37 -19.31 -12.38 -16.74
N TYR A 38 -18.05 -12.53 -16.34
CA TYR A 38 -17.04 -13.34 -17.03
C TYR A 38 -16.74 -14.65 -16.30
N MET A 39 -17.69 -15.18 -15.52
CA MET A 39 -17.49 -16.39 -14.71
C MET A 39 -17.05 -17.58 -15.56
N ASP A 40 -17.64 -17.74 -16.75
CA ASP A 40 -17.31 -18.85 -17.65
C ASP A 40 -15.86 -18.78 -18.15
N ASP A 41 -15.40 -17.57 -18.54
CA ASP A 41 -14.02 -17.33 -18.97
C ASP A 41 -13.03 -17.52 -17.82
N ILE A 42 -13.36 -17.00 -16.63
CA ILE A 42 -12.56 -17.20 -15.42
C ILE A 42 -12.47 -18.69 -15.09
N ARG A 43 -13.57 -19.43 -15.25
CA ARG A 43 -13.58 -20.86 -14.99
C ARG A 43 -12.64 -21.62 -15.91
N TYR A 44 -12.72 -21.33 -17.19
CA TYR A 44 -11.84 -21.92 -18.19
C TYR A 44 -10.38 -21.52 -17.97
N GLU A 45 -10.09 -20.25 -17.72
CA GLU A 45 -8.71 -19.75 -17.67
C GLU A 45 -8.02 -20.05 -16.33
N VAL A 46 -8.74 -19.96 -15.21
CA VAL A 46 -8.15 -20.10 -13.86
C VAL A 46 -8.22 -21.54 -13.35
N PHE A 47 -9.31 -22.26 -13.61
CA PHE A 47 -9.54 -23.58 -13.01
C PHE A 47 -9.37 -24.75 -13.99
N GLU A 48 -9.68 -24.56 -15.28
CA GLU A 48 -9.78 -25.67 -16.25
C GLU A 48 -8.93 -25.47 -17.50
N ASN A 49 -7.84 -24.71 -17.39
CA ASN A 49 -7.07 -24.33 -18.57
C ASN A 49 -6.46 -25.60 -19.22
N PRO A 50 -6.78 -25.93 -20.49
CA PRO A 50 -6.30 -27.16 -21.11
C PRO A 50 -4.78 -27.20 -21.35
N LEU A 51 -4.13 -26.03 -21.37
CA LEU A 51 -2.69 -25.91 -21.60
C LEU A 51 -1.90 -25.89 -20.30
N VAL A 52 -2.39 -25.14 -19.31
CA VAL A 52 -1.64 -24.84 -18.07
C VAL A 52 -2.21 -25.53 -16.83
N GLY A 53 -3.40 -26.14 -16.92
CA GLY A 53 -4.04 -26.83 -15.81
C GLY A 53 -4.42 -25.87 -14.66
N ASP A 54 -4.06 -26.25 -13.44
CA ASP A 54 -4.35 -25.53 -12.20
C ASP A 54 -3.29 -24.47 -11.82
N GLU A 55 -2.27 -24.27 -12.67
CA GLU A 55 -1.15 -23.37 -12.39
C GLU A 55 -1.60 -21.95 -12.06
N ASN A 56 -2.59 -21.41 -12.80
CA ASN A 56 -3.13 -20.07 -12.55
C ASN A 56 -3.75 -19.95 -11.14
N LEU A 57 -4.49 -20.96 -10.70
CA LEU A 57 -5.05 -20.99 -9.35
C LEU A 57 -3.94 -21.05 -8.29
N ARG A 58 -2.90 -21.85 -8.53
CA ARG A 58 -1.76 -21.98 -7.61
C ARG A 58 -0.99 -20.66 -7.49
N LEU A 59 -0.73 -19.97 -8.60
CA LEU A 59 -0.10 -18.65 -8.61
C LEU A 59 -0.94 -17.63 -7.82
N ILE A 60 -2.27 -17.62 -8.00
CA ILE A 60 -3.16 -16.74 -7.23
C ILE A 60 -3.07 -17.06 -5.73
N ALA A 61 -3.13 -18.34 -5.36
CA ALA A 61 -3.04 -18.76 -3.97
C ALA A 61 -1.69 -18.39 -3.34
N GLU A 62 -0.59 -18.55 -4.07
CA GLU A 62 0.76 -18.18 -3.63
C GLU A 62 0.88 -16.67 -3.38
N VAL A 63 0.41 -15.83 -4.31
CA VAL A 63 0.46 -14.37 -4.16
C VAL A 63 -0.45 -13.89 -3.02
N LEU A 64 -1.62 -14.50 -2.84
CA LEU A 64 -2.52 -14.21 -1.72
C LEU A 64 -1.90 -14.61 -0.38
N ALA A 65 -1.34 -15.81 -0.29
CA ALA A 65 -0.66 -16.29 0.91
C ALA A 65 0.54 -15.39 1.26
N PHE A 66 1.31 -14.96 0.26
CA PHE A 66 2.39 -14.00 0.45
C PHE A 66 1.89 -12.65 0.97
N SER A 67 0.80 -12.12 0.40
CA SER A 67 0.19 -10.86 0.86
C SER A 67 -0.31 -10.93 2.30
N LEU A 68 -0.95 -12.05 2.68
CA LEU A 68 -1.39 -12.30 4.05
C LEU A 68 -0.20 -12.45 5.01
N LYS A 69 0.84 -13.18 4.60
CA LYS A 69 2.08 -13.32 5.39
C LYS A 69 2.74 -11.97 5.62
N LEU A 70 2.92 -11.17 4.58
CA LEU A 70 3.52 -9.84 4.66
C LEU A 70 2.72 -8.93 5.60
N SER A 71 1.40 -8.83 5.40
CA SER A 71 0.54 -7.99 6.24
C SER A 71 0.51 -8.43 7.70
N ALA A 72 0.48 -9.75 7.98
CA ALA A 72 0.54 -10.26 9.34
C ALA A 72 1.85 -9.90 10.05
N LEU A 73 2.98 -9.97 9.35
CA LEU A 73 4.28 -9.56 9.88
C LEU A 73 4.35 -8.05 10.13
N THR A 74 3.81 -7.24 9.22
CA THR A 74 3.76 -5.78 9.39
C THR A 74 2.93 -5.41 10.60
N VAL A 75 1.75 -6.04 10.79
CA VAL A 75 0.91 -5.83 11.99
C VAL A 75 1.64 -6.27 13.26
N LEU A 76 2.33 -7.41 13.24
CA LEU A 76 3.08 -7.87 14.39
C LEU A 76 4.21 -6.88 14.75
N ALA A 77 4.94 -6.37 13.76
CA ALA A 77 5.97 -5.37 13.98
C ALA A 77 5.39 -4.04 14.48
N ASP A 78 4.24 -3.60 13.96
CA ASP A 78 3.54 -2.39 14.42
C ASP A 78 3.05 -2.55 15.87
N ILE A 79 2.55 -3.72 16.24
CA ILE A 79 2.19 -4.01 17.64
C ILE A 79 3.44 -3.95 18.54
N LEU A 80 4.53 -4.58 18.12
CA LEU A 80 5.75 -4.68 18.93
C LEU A 80 6.51 -3.35 19.05
N LEU A 81 6.50 -2.51 18.02
CA LEU A 81 7.24 -1.25 17.98
C LEU A 81 6.33 -0.03 18.21
N GLY A 82 5.18 -0.02 17.54
CA GLY A 82 4.21 1.08 17.56
C GLY A 82 3.52 1.23 18.90
N ILE A 83 3.12 0.16 19.59
CA ILE A 83 2.45 0.29 20.91
C ILE A 83 3.41 0.88 21.97
N PRO A 84 4.64 0.36 22.16
CA PRO A 84 5.58 0.98 23.10
C PRO A 84 5.88 2.44 22.75
N LEU A 85 6.07 2.74 21.45
CA LEU A 85 6.34 4.09 20.97
C LEU A 85 5.16 5.04 21.25
N ALA A 86 3.94 4.60 20.96
CA ALA A 86 2.72 5.35 21.24
C ALA A 86 2.54 5.58 22.74
N PHE A 87 2.82 4.59 23.57
CA PHE A 87 2.78 4.73 25.03
C PHE A 87 3.82 5.76 25.52
N MET A 88 5.05 5.69 25.02
CA MET A 88 6.12 6.65 25.34
C MET A 88 5.76 8.07 24.92
N LEU A 89 5.18 8.26 23.74
CA LEU A 89 4.76 9.59 23.26
C LEU A 89 3.56 10.13 24.03
N ALA A 90 2.58 9.27 24.35
CA ALA A 90 1.38 9.66 25.06
C ALA A 90 1.63 10.02 26.53
N ARG A 91 2.51 9.28 27.22
CA ARG A 91 2.75 9.45 28.67
C ARG A 91 4.12 9.98 29.05
N GLY A 92 5.10 9.90 28.17
CA GLY A 92 6.46 10.34 28.45
C GLY A 92 6.63 11.86 28.30
N ASN A 93 7.49 12.41 29.17
CA ASN A 93 8.08 13.74 29.04
C ASN A 93 9.60 13.59 29.09
N PHE A 94 10.22 13.53 27.91
CA PHE A 94 11.66 13.35 27.75
C PHE A 94 12.22 14.33 26.71
N PRO A 95 13.50 14.74 26.83
CA PRO A 95 14.12 15.60 25.83
C PRO A 95 14.15 14.89 24.46
N GLY A 96 13.69 15.58 23.41
CA GLY A 96 13.59 15.03 22.06
C GLY A 96 12.23 14.44 21.67
N LYS A 97 11.23 14.46 22.56
CA LYS A 97 9.85 14.02 22.27
C LYS A 97 9.29 14.62 20.97
N LEU A 98 9.47 15.93 20.77
CA LEU A 98 8.99 16.64 19.57
C LEU A 98 9.63 16.09 18.27
N ILE A 99 10.92 15.73 18.32
CA ILE A 99 11.64 15.18 17.16
C ILE A 99 11.06 13.81 16.82
N LEU A 100 10.87 12.96 17.83
CA LEU A 100 10.29 11.62 17.65
C LEU A 100 8.85 11.70 17.13
N GLU A 101 8.04 12.60 17.70
CA GLU A 101 6.68 12.87 17.24
C GLU A 101 6.66 13.33 15.77
N THR A 102 7.60 14.19 15.38
CA THR A 102 7.76 14.62 13.99
C THR A 102 8.07 13.43 13.07
N PHE A 103 9.00 12.55 13.45
CA PHE A 103 9.33 11.37 12.65
C PHE A 103 8.17 10.39 12.50
N VAL A 104 7.37 10.19 13.54
CA VAL A 104 6.18 9.30 13.47
C VAL A 104 5.09 9.89 12.59
N THR A 105 4.93 11.22 12.60
CA THR A 105 3.88 11.89 11.81
C THR A 105 4.30 12.11 10.35
N LEU A 106 5.61 12.17 10.08
CA LEU A 106 6.15 12.50 8.76
C LEU A 106 5.68 11.56 7.64
N PRO A 107 5.66 10.22 7.80
CA PRO A 107 5.15 9.33 6.76
C PRO A 107 3.68 9.56 6.41
N LEU A 108 2.86 10.05 7.35
CA LEU A 108 1.43 10.29 7.14
C LEU A 108 1.16 11.44 6.15
N VAL A 109 2.10 12.36 5.98
CA VAL A 109 1.98 13.49 5.05
C VAL A 109 2.64 13.23 3.70
N ILE A 110 3.50 12.20 3.61
CA ILE A 110 4.17 11.83 2.36
C ILE A 110 3.23 10.92 1.56
N PRO A 111 2.99 11.18 0.26
CA PRO A 111 2.22 10.27 -0.58
C PRO A 111 2.81 8.85 -0.53
N THR A 112 1.99 7.84 -0.29
CA THR A 112 2.44 6.45 -0.07
C THR A 112 3.33 5.93 -1.20
N SER A 113 2.99 6.24 -2.46
CA SER A 113 3.81 5.92 -3.63
C SER A 113 5.17 6.63 -3.62
N GLY A 114 5.20 7.90 -3.21
CA GLY A 114 6.42 8.67 -3.05
C GLY A 114 7.31 8.14 -1.93
N PHE A 115 6.71 7.74 -0.79
CA PHE A 115 7.42 7.13 0.32
C PHE A 115 8.07 5.81 -0.09
N GLY A 116 7.32 4.92 -0.77
CA GLY A 116 7.85 3.65 -1.26
C GLY A 116 9.03 3.83 -2.22
N PHE A 117 8.94 4.76 -3.16
CA PHE A 117 10.03 5.07 -4.09
C PHE A 117 11.24 5.68 -3.37
N ALA A 118 11.03 6.60 -2.42
CA ALA A 118 12.10 7.18 -1.62
C ALA A 118 12.83 6.12 -0.80
N SER A 119 12.10 5.20 -0.15
CA SER A 119 12.67 4.07 0.59
C SER A 119 13.49 3.16 -0.34
N LEU A 120 12.95 2.79 -1.51
CA LEU A 120 13.69 1.99 -2.49
C LEU A 120 15.03 2.66 -2.86
N LEU A 121 15.01 3.94 -3.24
CA LEU A 121 16.22 4.69 -3.59
C LEU A 121 17.22 4.77 -2.43
N THR A 122 16.73 5.07 -1.24
CA THR A 122 17.53 5.26 -0.03
C THR A 122 18.32 4.00 0.32
N TRP A 123 17.67 2.83 0.23
CA TRP A 123 18.26 1.57 0.67
C TRP A 123 18.99 0.80 -0.44
N THR A 124 18.51 0.86 -1.69
CA THR A 124 19.01 -0.02 -2.77
C THR A 124 19.96 0.64 -3.75
N THR A 125 20.04 1.96 -3.79
CA THR A 125 20.90 2.67 -4.73
C THR A 125 22.13 3.26 -4.06
N VAL A 126 23.17 3.51 -4.87
CA VAL A 126 24.37 4.24 -4.42
C VAL A 126 24.01 5.65 -3.99
N ALA A 127 23.07 6.32 -4.67
CA ALA A 127 22.70 7.71 -4.37
C ALA A 127 22.06 7.90 -2.98
N GLY A 128 21.57 6.83 -2.37
CA GLY A 128 21.01 6.84 -1.01
C GLY A 128 22.07 6.69 0.09
N VAL A 129 21.76 5.86 1.09
CA VAL A 129 22.64 5.61 2.25
C VAL A 129 23.96 4.96 1.82
N GLY A 130 23.97 4.23 0.70
CA GLY A 130 25.18 3.62 0.15
C GLY A 130 26.33 4.61 -0.03
N LYS A 131 26.08 5.79 -0.62
CA LYS A 131 27.08 6.85 -0.79
C LYS A 131 27.55 7.43 0.54
N TRP A 132 26.66 7.60 1.52
CA TRP A 132 27.05 8.09 2.84
C TRP A 132 27.99 7.13 3.57
N LEU A 133 27.80 5.83 3.36
CA LEU A 133 28.67 4.77 3.87
C LEU A 133 29.87 4.47 2.95
N ASN A 134 30.09 5.28 1.91
CA ASN A 134 31.16 5.12 0.93
C ASN A 134 31.16 3.72 0.24
N LEU A 135 29.97 3.17 0.01
CA LEU A 135 29.74 1.92 -0.71
C LEU A 135 29.52 2.19 -2.21
N ASN A 136 30.01 1.29 -3.06
CA ASN A 136 29.77 1.32 -4.51
C ASN A 136 28.40 0.73 -4.93
N LYS A 137 27.54 0.42 -3.95
CA LYS A 137 26.19 -0.14 -4.13
C LYS A 137 25.26 0.35 -3.02
N GLY A 138 23.95 0.11 -3.16
CA GLY A 138 23.02 0.27 -2.05
C GLY A 138 23.37 -0.65 -0.87
N VAL A 139 22.89 -0.26 0.32
CA VAL A 139 23.06 -1.06 1.54
C VAL A 139 22.32 -2.39 1.43
N LEU A 140 21.13 -2.35 0.80
CA LEU A 140 20.31 -3.51 0.51
C LEU A 140 20.30 -3.80 -0.99
N SER A 141 20.16 -5.06 -1.36
CA SER A 141 19.77 -5.45 -2.72
C SER A 141 18.24 -5.49 -2.81
N ILE A 142 17.67 -5.25 -3.98
CA ILE A 142 16.22 -5.44 -4.22
C ILE A 142 15.80 -6.89 -3.92
N THR A 143 16.72 -7.84 -4.11
CA THR A 143 16.50 -9.27 -3.84
C THR A 143 16.74 -9.67 -2.38
N SER A 144 17.10 -8.73 -1.50
CA SER A 144 17.35 -9.06 -0.10
C SER A 144 16.04 -9.36 0.63
N SER A 145 15.97 -10.52 1.28
CA SER A 145 14.84 -10.95 2.10
C SER A 145 15.21 -11.01 3.58
N LEU A 146 14.22 -10.84 4.45
CA LEU A 146 14.35 -11.07 5.87
C LEU A 146 14.74 -12.53 6.12
N PRO A 147 15.75 -12.80 6.96
CA PRO A 147 16.19 -14.16 7.24
C PRO A 147 15.02 -14.95 7.84
N PHE A 148 14.89 -16.22 7.45
CA PHE A 148 13.86 -17.17 7.92
C PHE A 148 12.41 -16.88 7.51
N ILE A 149 12.14 -15.73 6.89
CA ILE A 149 10.78 -15.27 6.61
C ILE A 149 10.54 -15.06 5.11
N ASP A 150 11.56 -15.07 4.26
CA ASP A 150 11.45 -14.97 2.78
C ASP A 150 10.60 -13.79 2.29
N VAL A 151 10.59 -12.71 3.07
CA VAL A 151 9.89 -11.46 2.72
C VAL A 151 10.94 -10.42 2.31
N PRO A 152 10.84 -9.79 1.12
CA PRO A 152 11.77 -8.75 0.71
C PRO A 152 11.81 -7.60 1.71
N VAL A 153 13.01 -7.25 2.17
CA VAL A 153 13.19 -6.25 3.24
C VAL A 153 12.62 -4.90 2.81
N VAL A 154 12.77 -4.54 1.54
CA VAL A 154 12.25 -3.27 1.00
C VAL A 154 10.73 -3.22 1.02
N LEU A 155 10.04 -4.33 0.72
CA LEU A 155 8.57 -4.39 0.78
C LEU A 155 8.06 -4.31 2.22
N PHE A 156 8.81 -4.86 3.18
CA PHE A 156 8.44 -4.82 4.59
C PHE A 156 8.59 -3.44 5.23
N MET A 157 9.45 -2.58 4.68
CA MET A 157 9.73 -1.24 5.23
C MET A 157 8.77 -0.13 4.74
N VAL A 158 7.87 -0.44 3.81
CA VAL A 158 7.01 0.54 3.12
C VAL A 158 5.55 0.37 3.50
#